data_AF-A0A7J4PPM0-F1
#
_entry.id   AF-A0A7J4PPM0-F1
#
_cell.length_a   1.000
_cell.length_b   1.000
_cell.length_c   1.000
_cell.angle_alpha   90.00
_cell.angle_beta   90.00
_cell.angle_gamma   90.00
#
_symmetry.space_group_name_H-M   'P 1'
#
loop_
_entity.id
_entity.type
_entity.pdbx_description
1 polymer ?
#
loop_
_entity_poly.entity_id
_entity_poly.type
_entity_poly.pdbx_seq_one_letter_code
_entity_poly.pdbx_strand_id
1 'polypeptide(L)'
;MKAILALSSALLFVLGLLGSVVSAQTLATTFDDGDEGWGSQEGGSLTWQRFGGDPGGFLQAEVTGGGVWSCESPPAWSGDWSRYVGGILSFDERLIAADGSVPGEGHVKILVSDGTVLSWCIPAPERFWTSRK
;
A
#
# COMPACT_ATOMS: atom_id res chain seq x y z
N MET A 1 60.80 42.25 -4.23
CA MET A 1 59.35 42.31 -3.99
C MET A 1 58.61 42.25 -5.32
N LYS A 2 58.08 41.08 -5.71
CA LYS A 2 57.07 40.93 -6.78
C LYS A 2 56.23 39.71 -6.40
N ALA A 3 54.98 39.96 -6.02
CA ALA A 3 54.06 38.96 -5.51
C ALA A 3 53.54 38.05 -6.62
N ILE A 4 53.46 36.77 -6.29
CA ILE A 4 52.88 35.67 -7.03
C ILE A 4 51.36 35.78 -6.89
N LEU A 5 50.61 35.75 -8.00
CA LEU A 5 49.19 35.40 -7.98
C LEU A 5 48.96 34.30 -9.03
N ALA A 6 49.13 33.05 -8.60
CA ALA A 6 48.59 31.89 -9.28
C ALA A 6 47.09 31.88 -9.00
N LEU A 7 46.29 32.26 -10.00
CA LEU A 7 44.84 32.13 -9.94
C LEU A 7 44.51 30.64 -10.04
N SER A 8 44.14 30.05 -8.91
CA SER A 8 43.81 28.63 -8.76
C SER A 8 42.64 28.26 -9.68
N SER A 9 42.94 27.54 -10.76
CA SER A 9 41.94 26.95 -11.65
C SER A 9 41.43 25.64 -11.05
N ALA A 10 40.80 25.72 -9.88
CA ALA A 10 39.95 24.65 -9.34
C ALA A 10 38.50 25.06 -9.56
N LEU A 11 38.10 25.14 -10.83
CA LEU A 11 36.70 25.30 -11.20
C LEU A 11 36.01 23.97 -10.87
N LEU A 12 35.20 23.99 -9.81
CA LEU A 12 34.33 22.91 -9.37
C LEU A 12 33.51 22.35 -10.55
N PHE A 13 33.96 21.24 -11.11
CA PHE A 13 33.12 20.40 -11.96
C PHE A 13 32.39 19.42 -11.05
N VAL A 14 31.51 19.93 -10.18
CA VAL A 14 30.44 19.12 -9.59
C VAL A 14 29.38 18.99 -10.69
N LEU A 15 29.70 18.16 -11.69
CA LEU A 15 28.79 17.78 -12.74
C LEU A 15 27.68 16.96 -12.08
N GLY A 16 26.48 17.53 -12.07
CA GLY A 16 25.32 16.96 -11.41
C GLY A 16 25.07 15.51 -11.81
N LEU A 17 25.33 14.59 -10.88
CA LEU A 17 24.42 13.47 -10.67
C LEU A 17 23.14 14.04 -10.05
N LEU A 18 22.37 14.78 -10.86
CA LEU A 18 20.92 14.75 -10.72
C LEU A 18 20.53 13.36 -11.21
N GLY A 19 20.76 12.34 -10.38
CA GLY A 19 20.07 11.09 -10.54
C GLY A 19 18.59 11.46 -10.53
N SER A 20 17.92 11.30 -11.67
CA SER A 20 16.49 11.42 -11.73
C SER A 20 15.96 10.46 -10.67
N VAL A 21 15.51 11.01 -9.54
CA VAL A 21 14.66 10.27 -8.61
C VAL A 21 13.39 10.02 -9.40
N VAL A 22 13.36 8.90 -10.13
CA VAL A 22 12.14 8.37 -10.69
C VAL A 22 11.32 7.97 -9.47
N SER A 23 10.50 8.91 -9.00
CA SER A 23 9.51 8.62 -7.98
C SER A 23 8.62 7.52 -8.54
N ALA A 24 8.49 6.42 -7.79
CA ALA A 24 7.60 5.35 -8.19
C ALA A 24 6.18 5.92 -8.25
N GLN A 25 5.48 5.65 -9.36
CA GLN A 25 4.06 5.96 -9.45
C GLN A 25 3.34 5.23 -8.32
N THR A 26 2.53 5.94 -7.54
CA THR A 26 1.69 5.34 -6.50
C THR A 26 0.75 4.32 -7.14
N LEU A 27 0.80 3.07 -6.67
CA LEU A 27 -0.26 2.10 -6.93
C LEU A 27 -1.37 2.39 -5.93
N ALA A 28 -2.55 2.70 -6.44
CA ALA A 28 -3.69 3.07 -5.62
C ALA A 28 -4.98 2.56 -6.25
N THR A 29 -5.92 2.23 -5.37
CA THR A 29 -7.32 1.95 -5.70
C THR A 29 -8.20 2.83 -4.82
N THR A 30 -9.26 3.41 -5.39
CA THR A 30 -10.23 4.22 -4.64
C THR A 30 -11.58 3.53 -4.50
N PHE A 31 -11.84 2.51 -5.32
CA PHE A 31 -13.11 1.79 -5.40
C PHE A 31 -14.28 2.69 -5.78
N ASP A 32 -14.02 3.82 -6.46
CA ASP A 32 -15.07 4.69 -6.97
C ASP A 32 -15.79 4.08 -8.17
N ASP A 33 -15.13 3.18 -8.90
CA ASP A 33 -15.67 2.49 -10.07
C ASP A 33 -15.32 0.99 -10.05
N GLY A 34 -16.09 0.23 -9.27
CA GLY A 34 -15.97 -1.22 -9.18
C GLY A 34 -14.94 -1.72 -8.16
N ASP A 35 -14.61 -3.00 -8.28
CA ASP A 35 -13.61 -3.68 -7.43
C ASP A 35 -12.16 -3.38 -7.84
N GLU A 36 -11.96 -2.68 -8.95
CA GLU A 36 -10.66 -2.29 -9.50
C GLU A 36 -9.68 -3.49 -9.65
N GLY A 37 -10.24 -4.69 -9.86
CA GLY A 37 -9.49 -5.93 -10.06
C GLY A 37 -9.03 -6.62 -8.78
N TRP A 38 -9.45 -6.16 -7.60
CA TRP A 38 -9.20 -6.84 -6.34
C TRP A 38 -10.02 -8.13 -6.23
N GLY A 39 -9.45 -9.11 -5.54
CA GLY A 39 -10.09 -10.40 -5.29
C GLY A 39 -10.09 -10.77 -3.81
N SER A 40 -10.63 -11.95 -3.52
CA SER A 40 -10.51 -12.58 -2.20
C SER A 40 -9.99 -13.99 -2.32
N GLN A 41 -9.14 -14.39 -1.39
CA GLN A 41 -8.71 -15.76 -1.22
C GLN A 41 -9.15 -16.27 0.15
N GLU A 42 -9.50 -17.56 0.21
CA GLU A 42 -9.92 -18.29 1.41
C GLU A 42 -11.19 -17.72 2.09
N GLY A 43 -12.24 -18.53 2.16
CA GLY A 43 -13.42 -18.32 3.01
C GLY A 43 -13.98 -16.90 3.17
N GLY A 44 -14.87 -16.47 2.28
CA GLY A 44 -15.62 -15.22 2.41
C GLY A 44 -16.17 -14.76 1.07
N SER A 45 -17.09 -13.80 1.06
CA SER A 45 -17.48 -13.07 -0.14
C SER A 45 -16.86 -11.67 -0.09
N LEU A 46 -16.35 -11.21 -1.24
CA LEU A 46 -15.91 -9.83 -1.43
C LEU A 46 -16.85 -9.18 -2.43
N THR A 47 -17.50 -8.10 -2.01
CA THR A 47 -18.49 -7.40 -2.84
C THR A 47 -18.19 -5.93 -2.90
N TRP A 48 -18.21 -5.35 -4.09
CA TRP A 48 -18.10 -3.91 -4.24
C TRP A 48 -19.40 -3.21 -3.86
N GLN A 49 -19.27 -2.18 -3.03
CA GLN A 49 -20.35 -1.31 -2.61
C GLN A 49 -20.09 0.09 -3.18
N ARG A 50 -21.05 0.59 -3.97
CA ARG A 50 -20.90 1.88 -4.66
C ARG A 50 -20.86 3.10 -3.72
N PHE A 51 -21.41 2.98 -2.51
CA PHE A 51 -21.55 4.09 -1.57
C PHE A 51 -21.21 3.66 -0.14
N GLY A 52 -20.68 4.60 0.65
CA GLY A 52 -20.42 4.42 2.09
C GLY A 52 -18.94 4.30 2.46
N GLY A 53 -18.05 4.43 1.46
CA GLY A 53 -16.59 4.58 1.59
C GLY A 53 -16.16 5.94 2.12
N ASP A 54 -14.86 6.25 2.00
CA ASP A 54 -14.25 7.51 2.43
C ASP A 54 -13.27 8.07 1.37
N PRO A 55 -13.76 8.80 0.35
CA PRO A 55 -15.14 8.94 -0.08
C PRO A 55 -15.59 7.76 -0.97
N GLY A 56 -16.83 7.79 -1.46
CA GLY A 56 -17.23 6.93 -2.58
C GLY A 56 -17.54 5.48 -2.21
N GLY A 57 -17.01 4.56 -3.02
CA GLY A 57 -17.24 3.13 -2.90
C GLY A 57 -16.21 2.42 -2.02
N PHE A 58 -16.42 1.12 -1.77
CA PHE A 58 -15.51 0.28 -1.00
C PHE A 58 -15.72 -1.21 -1.29
N LEU A 59 -14.76 -2.04 -0.89
CA LEU A 59 -14.93 -3.50 -0.88
C LEU A 59 -15.41 -3.97 0.49
N GLN A 60 -16.54 -4.67 0.51
CA GLN A 60 -17.07 -5.31 1.69
C GLN A 60 -16.74 -6.80 1.68
N ALA A 61 -15.96 -7.23 2.68
CA ALA A 61 -15.74 -8.64 2.96
C ALA A 61 -16.77 -9.14 3.98
N GLU A 62 -17.40 -10.28 3.69
CA GLU A 62 -18.29 -11.00 4.61
C GLU A 62 -17.82 -12.44 4.76
N VAL A 63 -17.70 -12.90 6.01
CA VAL A 63 -17.24 -14.26 6.32
C VAL A 63 -18.34 -15.03 7.02
N THR A 64 -18.75 -16.15 6.41
CA THR A 64 -19.63 -17.12 7.05
C THR A 64 -18.77 -18.30 7.53
N GLY A 65 -18.76 -18.58 8.84
CA GLY A 65 -18.16 -19.82 9.37
C GLY A 65 -16.76 -19.71 10.00
N GLY A 66 -16.27 -18.51 10.31
CA GLY A 66 -15.10 -18.32 11.20
C GLY A 66 -13.74 -18.70 10.60
N GLY A 67 -13.61 -18.69 9.26
CA GLY A 67 -12.35 -18.94 8.56
C GLY A 67 -11.44 -17.72 8.44
N VAL A 68 -10.20 -17.96 7.99
CA VAL A 68 -9.29 -16.91 7.53
C VAL A 68 -9.81 -16.39 6.19
N TRP A 69 -9.81 -15.07 6.03
CA TRP A 69 -10.17 -14.38 4.81
C TRP A 69 -9.12 -13.33 4.48
N SER A 70 -8.93 -13.05 3.19
CA SER A 70 -8.04 -12.00 2.72
C SER A 70 -8.65 -11.23 1.54
N CYS A 71 -8.31 -9.95 1.46
CA CYS A 71 -8.44 -9.16 0.24
C CYS A 71 -7.10 -9.18 -0.50
N GLU A 72 -7.11 -9.50 -1.78
CA GLU A 72 -5.93 -9.61 -2.62
C GLU A 72 -5.86 -8.48 -3.64
N SER A 73 -4.67 -7.87 -3.75
CA SER A 73 -4.41 -6.81 -4.71
C SER A 73 -4.59 -7.30 -6.16
N PRO A 74 -4.89 -6.40 -7.12
CA PRO A 74 -5.02 -6.77 -8.52
C PRO A 74 -3.77 -7.45 -9.07
N PRO A 75 -3.89 -8.43 -9.99
CA PRO A 75 -2.73 -9.08 -10.59
C PRO A 75 -1.75 -8.10 -11.27
N ALA A 76 -2.26 -6.96 -11.75
CA ALA A 76 -1.46 -5.88 -12.34
C ALA A 76 -0.47 -5.22 -11.37
N TRP A 77 -0.63 -5.43 -10.05
CA TRP A 77 0.32 -4.96 -9.04
C TRP A 77 1.45 -5.94 -8.80
N SER A 78 1.46 -7.12 -9.45
CA SER A 78 2.57 -8.07 -9.36
C SER A 78 3.82 -7.56 -10.09
N GLY A 79 4.99 -8.08 -9.73
CA GLY A 79 6.24 -7.83 -10.46
C GLY A 79 7.34 -7.25 -9.56
N ASP A 80 8.26 -6.50 -10.17
CA ASP A 80 9.39 -5.90 -9.44
C ASP A 80 8.96 -4.67 -8.64
N TRP A 81 9.08 -4.77 -7.31
CA TRP A 81 8.75 -3.71 -6.36
C TRP A 81 9.99 -2.96 -5.85
N SER A 82 11.18 -3.18 -6.43
CA SER A 82 12.43 -2.54 -6.03
C SER A 82 12.31 -1.01 -5.92
N ARG A 83 11.53 -0.38 -6.81
CA ARG A 83 11.27 1.07 -6.79
C ARG A 83 10.44 1.58 -5.61
N TYR A 84 9.77 0.70 -4.87
CA TYR A 84 8.93 1.04 -3.70
C TYR A 84 9.64 0.77 -2.37
N VAL A 85 10.89 0.28 -2.39
CA VAL A 85 11.65 0.04 -1.15
C VAL A 85 11.83 1.35 -0.38
N GLY A 86 11.45 1.34 0.90
CA GLY A 86 11.41 2.54 1.75
C GLY A 86 10.17 3.41 1.57
N GLY A 87 9.21 2.99 0.74
CA GLY A 87 7.90 3.61 0.59
C GLY A 87 6.95 3.25 1.73
N ILE A 88 5.68 3.67 1.57
CA ILE A 88 4.60 3.47 2.55
C ILE A 88 3.50 2.66 1.87
N LEU A 89 3.02 1.63 2.56
CA LEU A 89 1.78 0.93 2.23
C LEU A 89 0.70 1.47 3.15
N SER A 90 -0.36 2.03 2.56
CA SER A 90 -1.47 2.60 3.32
C SER A 90 -2.81 2.11 2.79
N PHE A 91 -3.78 1.99 3.68
CA PHE A 91 -5.14 1.60 3.34
C PHE A 91 -6.11 2.08 4.40
N ASP A 92 -7.38 2.20 3.99
CA ASP A 92 -8.46 2.57 4.87
C ASP A 92 -9.38 1.37 5.09
N GLU A 93 -9.77 1.13 6.33
CA GLU A 93 -10.67 0.04 6.69
C GLU A 93 -11.70 0.45 7.75
N ARG A 94 -12.85 -0.23 7.73
CA ARG A 94 -13.94 -0.10 8.69
C ARG A 94 -14.60 -1.45 8.96
N LEU A 95 -14.81 -1.77 10.22
CA LEU A 95 -15.62 -2.89 10.66
C LEU A 95 -17.11 -2.62 10.44
N ILE A 96 -17.75 -3.48 9.66
CA ILE A 96 -19.20 -3.53 9.46
C ILE A 96 -19.72 -4.82 10.12
N ALA A 97 -20.13 -4.74 11.38
CA ALA A 97 -20.68 -5.87 12.13
C ALA A 97 -21.93 -5.45 12.92
N ALA A 98 -23.05 -6.15 12.69
CA ALA A 98 -24.35 -5.83 13.30
C ALA A 98 -24.54 -6.43 14.70
N ASP A 99 -23.83 -7.52 15.02
CA ASP A 99 -23.99 -8.33 16.23
C ASP A 99 -23.07 -7.90 17.39
N GLY A 100 -22.24 -6.88 17.18
CA GLY A 100 -21.27 -6.42 18.18
C GLY A 100 -19.95 -7.18 18.17
N SER A 101 -19.83 -8.27 17.42
CA SER A 101 -18.58 -9.03 17.28
C SER A 101 -17.48 -8.17 16.68
N VAL A 102 -16.28 -8.29 17.23
CA VAL A 102 -15.08 -7.59 16.74
C VAL A 102 -14.06 -8.67 16.41
N PRO A 103 -13.55 -8.75 15.17
CA PRO A 103 -12.48 -9.67 14.84
C PRO A 103 -11.21 -9.29 15.61
N GLY A 104 -10.31 -10.25 15.78
CA GLY A 104 -9.00 -10.02 16.39
C GLY A 104 -8.09 -9.16 15.51
N GLU A 105 -6.80 -9.20 15.84
CA GLU A 105 -5.76 -8.58 15.01
C GLU A 105 -5.78 -9.12 13.57
N GLY A 106 -5.52 -8.22 12.62
CA GLY A 106 -5.35 -8.57 11.21
C GLY A 106 -3.88 -8.71 10.84
N HIS A 107 -3.62 -9.06 9.58
CA HIS A 107 -2.28 -9.08 9.01
C HIS A 107 -2.26 -8.44 7.63
N VAL A 108 -1.21 -7.66 7.36
CA VAL A 108 -0.82 -7.31 5.99
C VAL A 108 0.29 -8.27 5.56
N LYS A 109 0.19 -8.80 4.34
CA LYS A 109 1.16 -9.73 3.77
C LYS A 109 1.64 -9.25 2.41
N ILE A 110 2.95 -9.30 2.17
CA ILE A 110 3.55 -9.15 0.83
C ILE A 110 4.16 -10.50 0.46
N LEU A 111 3.74 -11.05 -0.68
CA LEU A 111 4.24 -12.30 -1.23
C LEU A 111 5.37 -11.99 -2.23
N VAL A 112 6.55 -12.52 -1.96
CA VAL A 112 7.73 -12.38 -2.82
C VAL A 112 7.79 -13.58 -3.78
N SER A 113 8.33 -13.36 -4.98
CA SER A 113 8.41 -14.38 -6.03
C SER A 113 9.20 -15.64 -5.64
N ASP A 114 10.08 -15.55 -4.65
CA ASP A 114 10.84 -16.69 -4.10
C ASP A 114 10.05 -17.51 -3.06
N GLY A 115 8.80 -17.12 -2.78
CA GLY A 115 7.92 -17.73 -1.78
C GLY A 115 8.04 -17.11 -0.39
N THR A 116 8.93 -16.14 -0.19
CA THR A 116 9.01 -15.39 1.08
C THR A 116 7.73 -14.59 1.30
N VAL A 117 7.23 -14.59 2.54
CA VAL A 117 6.10 -13.75 2.96
C VAL A 117 6.59 -12.76 3.99
N LEU A 118 6.54 -11.48 3.66
CA LEU A 118 6.71 -10.41 4.64
C LEU A 118 5.34 -10.15 5.27
N SER A 119 5.24 -10.15 6.60
CA SER A 119 3.97 -10.00 7.31
C SER A 119 4.11 -9.19 8.59
N TRP A 120 3.12 -8.38 8.89
CA TRP A 120 3.03 -7.59 10.13
C TRP A 120 1.59 -7.54 10.64
N CYS A 121 1.44 -7.55 11.97
CA CYS A 121 0.15 -7.44 12.61
C CYS A 121 -0.40 -6.02 12.49
N ILE A 122 -1.70 -5.92 12.34
CA ILE A 122 -2.45 -4.68 12.43
C ILE A 122 -3.50 -4.81 13.53
N PRO A 123 -3.80 -3.74 14.27
CA PRO A 123 -4.80 -3.79 15.33
C PRO A 123 -6.17 -4.15 14.75
N ALA A 124 -7.08 -4.62 15.60
CA ALA A 124 -8.46 -4.90 15.20
C ALA A 124 -9.09 -3.69 14.46
N PRO A 125 -9.98 -3.93 13.49
CA PRO A 125 -10.64 -2.87 12.74
C PRO A 125 -11.63 -2.09 13.62
N GLU A 126 -11.71 -0.78 13.37
CA GLU A 126 -12.60 0.13 14.09
C GLU A 126 -13.95 0.27 13.38
N ARG A 127 -14.97 0.75 14.09
CA ARG A 127 -16.32 0.98 13.52
C ARG A 127 -16.44 2.27 12.69
N PHE A 128 -15.34 2.99 12.50
CA PHE A 128 -15.20 4.15 11.62
C PHE A 128 -14.05 3.92 10.64
N TRP A 129 -14.02 4.68 9.55
CA TRP A 129 -12.92 4.61 8.58
C TRP A 129 -11.61 5.02 9.24
N THR A 130 -10.66 4.10 9.25
CA THR A 130 -9.28 4.35 9.71
C THR A 130 -8.39 4.69 8.53
N SER A 131 -7.28 5.41 8.76
CA SER A 131 -6.24 5.60 7.74
C SER A 131 -4.91 5.05 8.23
N ARG A 132 -4.60 3.83 7.76
CA ARG A 132 -3.46 3.03 8.20
C ARG A 132 -2.27 3.26 7.28
N LYS A 133 -1.06 3.27 7.84
CA LYS A 133 0.21 3.54 7.15
C LYS A 133 1.31 2.63 7.68
#